data_AF-A0A259Y0D5-F1
#
_entry.id   AF-A0A259Y0D5-F1
#
_cell.length_a   1.000
_cell.length_b   1.000
_cell.length_c   1.000
_cell.angle_alpha   90.00
_cell.angle_beta   90.00
_cell.angle_gamma   90.00
#
_symmetry.space_group_name_H-M   'P 1'
#
loop_
_entity.id
_entity.type
_entity.pdbx_description
1 polymer ?
#
loop_
_entity_poly.entity_id
_entity_poly.type
_entity_poly.pdbx_seq_one_letter_code
_entity_poly.pdbx_strand_id
1 'polypeptide(L)'
;MTQPEFNVEVANINEYGDPGFVLARGSFYTSRSAGQFALTQAAAVADTYELDTVSVVIDSVAEGTSRRDVEFIGSPGELAADLTALPAYKNGVLRTVIPAPRNVTAAVAAVVESSPPLPDSAVEGPDAVAVLDVEVYSTRPGPIPNSRTEVGAYVPDDAHRIAEQLAADLGGTIEPMRNDTVLRVIHEADVSDTDRIAVDRFTQVRYLRANISVLDPVADAEHITALAADLEDLQARSRPAARPDNTAAVSASVSAASVSNAVDAERASTRPRGLVTPPPGRSSGAARVSSPTLRTPPPAAHTAATSRAADHGLG
;
A
#
# COMPACT_ATOMS: atom_id res chain seq x y z
N MET A 1 -0.21 -28.30 14.51
CA MET A 1 -0.61 -26.95 14.07
C MET A 1 -0.32 -26.86 12.59
N THR A 2 -1.29 -26.46 11.78
CA THR A 2 -1.07 -26.19 10.34
C THR A 2 -0.08 -25.06 10.19
N GLN A 3 0.83 -25.15 9.21
CA GLN A 3 1.80 -24.10 8.92
C GLN A 3 1.13 -22.98 8.11
N PRO A 4 1.48 -21.70 8.33
CA PRO A 4 1.04 -20.63 7.43
C PRO A 4 1.48 -20.90 6.00
N GLU A 5 0.57 -20.69 5.04
CA GLU A 5 0.79 -20.94 3.61
C GLU A 5 1.31 -19.71 2.88
N PHE A 6 1.29 -18.53 3.51
CA PHE A 6 1.71 -17.28 2.87
C PHE A 6 2.48 -16.41 3.85
N ASN A 7 3.60 -15.85 3.40
CA ASN A 7 4.33 -14.79 4.09
C ASN A 7 4.26 -13.52 3.25
N VAL A 8 3.99 -12.39 3.90
CA VAL A 8 3.91 -11.08 3.26
C VAL A 8 4.94 -10.15 3.88
N GLU A 9 5.65 -9.41 3.03
CA GLU A 9 6.56 -8.34 3.45
C GLU A 9 6.24 -7.07 2.67
N VAL A 10 6.19 -5.96 3.39
CA VAL A 10 6.04 -4.61 2.82
C VAL A 10 7.24 -3.78 3.26
N ALA A 11 7.98 -3.25 2.30
CA ALA A 11 9.18 -2.47 2.53
C ALA A 11 9.09 -1.11 1.83
N ASN A 12 9.87 -0.14 2.32
CA ASN A 12 10.10 1.09 1.56
C ASN A 12 11.03 0.81 0.36
N ILE A 13 11.17 1.81 -0.50
CA ILE A 13 12.17 1.82 -1.56
C ILE A 13 13.35 2.66 -1.11
N ASN A 14 14.57 2.16 -1.30
CA ASN A 14 15.80 2.88 -0.95
C ASN A 14 16.19 3.88 -2.05
N GLU A 15 17.26 4.65 -1.82
CA GLU A 15 17.76 5.67 -2.75
C GLU A 15 18.17 5.12 -4.14
N TYR A 16 18.37 3.81 -4.27
CA TYR A 16 18.73 3.12 -5.51
C TYR A 16 17.53 2.52 -6.25
N GLY A 17 16.32 2.64 -5.71
CA GLY A 17 15.12 2.04 -6.30
C GLY A 17 14.90 0.57 -5.90
N ASP A 18 15.70 0.03 -4.97
CA ASP A 18 15.59 -1.36 -4.52
C ASP A 18 14.77 -1.46 -3.20
N PRO A 19 14.16 -2.62 -2.90
CA PRO A 19 13.51 -2.85 -1.61
C PRO A 19 14.46 -2.56 -0.43
N GLY A 20 14.02 -1.67 0.44
CA GLY A 20 14.78 -1.21 1.60
C GLY A 20 14.38 -1.94 2.88
N PHE A 21 14.09 -1.16 3.91
CA PHE A 21 13.70 -1.68 5.22
C PHE A 21 12.26 -2.20 5.19
N VAL A 22 12.06 -3.42 5.72
CA VAL A 22 10.74 -4.03 5.87
C VAL A 22 10.00 -3.34 7.02
N LEU A 23 8.91 -2.66 6.67
CA LEU A 23 8.09 -1.89 7.60
C LEU A 23 6.90 -2.70 8.13
N ALA A 24 6.42 -3.69 7.38
CA ALA A 24 5.40 -4.62 7.84
C ALA A 24 5.67 -6.04 7.35
N ARG A 25 5.36 -7.03 8.20
CA ARG A 25 5.46 -8.45 7.87
C ARG A 25 4.31 -9.22 8.52
N GLY A 26 3.79 -10.23 7.84
CA GLY A 26 2.75 -11.10 8.37
C GLY A 26 2.76 -12.49 7.74
N SER A 27 2.19 -13.47 8.43
CA SER A 27 2.01 -14.84 7.94
C SER A 27 0.53 -15.23 7.97
N PHE A 28 0.05 -15.86 6.90
CA PHE A 28 -1.37 -16.11 6.67
C PHE A 28 -1.63 -17.53 6.17
N TYR A 29 -2.80 -18.06 6.50
CA TYR A 29 -3.27 -19.36 6.03
C TYR A 29 -4.04 -19.30 4.71
N THR A 30 -4.34 -18.10 4.20
CA THR A 30 -5.08 -17.94 2.94
C THR A 30 -4.50 -16.81 2.12
N SER A 31 -4.50 -16.99 0.79
CA SER A 31 -4.14 -15.94 -0.17
C SER A 31 -5.02 -14.70 0.02
N ARG A 32 -6.29 -14.88 0.36
CA ARG A 32 -7.23 -13.79 0.64
C ARG A 32 -6.73 -12.88 1.76
N SER A 33 -6.38 -13.44 2.90
CA SER A 33 -5.87 -12.67 4.05
C SER A 33 -4.50 -12.05 3.75
N ALA A 34 -3.64 -12.77 3.03
CA ALA A 34 -2.34 -12.26 2.61
C ALA A 34 -2.49 -11.02 1.69
N GLY A 35 -3.34 -11.10 0.67
CA GLY A 35 -3.59 -9.97 -0.24
C GLY A 35 -4.25 -8.78 0.45
N GLN A 36 -5.18 -9.04 1.38
CA GLN A 36 -5.78 -7.98 2.20
C GLN A 36 -4.74 -7.28 3.06
N PHE A 37 -3.90 -8.03 3.77
CA PHE A 37 -2.83 -7.47 4.60
C PHE A 37 -1.82 -6.69 3.75
N ALA A 38 -1.36 -7.27 2.64
CA ALA A 38 -0.41 -6.63 1.73
C ALA A 38 -0.89 -5.24 1.32
N LEU A 39 -2.15 -5.14 0.87
CA LEU A 39 -2.71 -3.88 0.39
C LEU A 39 -2.98 -2.87 1.53
N THR A 40 -3.52 -3.32 2.66
CA THR A 40 -3.74 -2.43 3.81
C THR A 40 -2.42 -1.86 4.33
N GLN A 41 -1.38 -2.69 4.46
CA GLN A 41 -0.08 -2.25 4.95
C GLN A 41 0.66 -1.40 3.91
N ALA A 42 0.60 -1.74 2.63
CA ALA A 42 1.15 -0.90 1.55
C ALA A 42 0.54 0.52 1.58
N ALA A 43 -0.79 0.61 1.66
CA ALA A 43 -1.48 1.90 1.75
C ALA A 43 -1.13 2.66 3.03
N ALA A 44 -1.07 1.99 4.18
CA ALA A 44 -0.70 2.62 5.45
C ALA A 44 0.75 3.12 5.48
N VAL A 45 1.69 2.34 4.92
CA VAL A 45 3.10 2.72 4.81
C VAL A 45 3.29 3.89 3.85
N ALA A 46 2.69 3.81 2.67
CA ALA A 46 2.74 4.88 1.68
C ALA A 46 2.20 6.19 2.27
N ASP A 47 1.07 6.11 2.98
CA ASP A 47 0.49 7.27 3.65
C ASP A 47 1.37 7.77 4.80
N THR A 48 1.81 6.91 5.72
CA THR A 48 2.58 7.32 6.91
C THR A 48 3.89 8.00 6.56
N TYR A 49 4.57 7.52 5.53
CA TYR A 49 5.91 7.96 5.15
C TYR A 49 5.95 8.84 3.89
N GLU A 50 4.79 9.20 3.33
CA GLU A 50 4.67 10.01 2.12
C GLU A 50 5.45 9.40 0.94
N LEU A 51 5.32 8.08 0.79
CA LEU A 51 5.99 7.33 -0.27
C LEU A 51 5.06 7.14 -1.46
N ASP A 52 5.53 7.51 -2.64
CA ASP A 52 4.83 7.20 -3.89
C ASP A 52 4.89 5.71 -4.23
N THR A 53 5.92 5.01 -3.75
CA THR A 53 6.19 3.61 -4.07
C THR A 53 6.57 2.79 -2.84
N VAL A 54 6.11 1.54 -2.85
CA VAL A 54 6.44 0.53 -1.85
C VAL A 54 6.83 -0.77 -2.55
N SER A 55 7.64 -1.59 -1.88
CA SER A 55 7.91 -2.96 -2.29
C SER A 55 7.00 -3.91 -1.54
N VAL A 56 6.31 -4.80 -2.24
CA VAL A 56 5.49 -5.86 -1.66
C VAL A 56 5.92 -7.21 -2.19
N VAL A 57 6.10 -8.14 -1.26
CA VAL A 57 6.45 -9.52 -1.53
C VAL A 57 5.41 -10.42 -0.88
N ILE A 58 4.89 -11.39 -1.65
CA ILE A 58 4.09 -12.49 -1.12
C ILE A 58 4.74 -13.80 -1.52
N ASP A 59 5.21 -14.55 -0.53
CA ASP A 59 5.76 -15.90 -0.68
C ASP A 59 4.69 -16.92 -0.28
N SER A 60 4.40 -17.86 -1.17
CA SER A 60 3.62 -19.06 -0.87
C SER A 60 4.51 -20.15 -0.27
N VAL A 61 4.05 -20.82 0.77
CA VAL A 61 4.77 -21.86 1.50
C VAL A 61 3.98 -23.16 1.39
N ALA A 62 4.58 -24.15 0.75
CA ALA A 62 4.00 -25.49 0.62
C ALA A 62 5.08 -26.54 0.91
N GLU A 63 4.75 -27.49 1.81
CA GLU A 63 5.57 -28.68 2.09
C GLU A 63 7.05 -28.36 2.42
N GLY A 64 7.30 -27.27 3.14
CA GLY A 64 8.65 -26.83 3.53
C GLY A 64 9.43 -26.09 2.44
N THR A 65 8.82 -25.84 1.28
CA THR A 65 9.37 -25.00 0.21
C THR A 65 8.66 -23.65 0.18
N SER A 66 9.41 -22.58 -0.05
CA SER A 66 8.89 -21.22 -0.24
C SER A 66 9.02 -20.84 -1.72
N ARG A 67 7.95 -20.33 -2.32
CA ARG A 67 7.91 -19.84 -3.69
C ARG A 67 7.35 -18.43 -3.71
N ARG A 68 8.07 -17.51 -4.36
CA ARG A 68 7.60 -16.15 -4.66
C ARG A 68 6.35 -16.22 -5.54
N ASP A 69 5.22 -15.77 -5.00
CA ASP A 69 3.95 -15.68 -5.73
C ASP A 69 3.73 -14.27 -6.26
N VAL A 70 4.07 -13.26 -5.45
CA VAL A 70 4.03 -11.84 -5.83
C VAL A 70 5.33 -11.15 -5.47
N GLU A 71 5.89 -10.40 -6.41
CA GLU A 71 6.97 -9.44 -6.21
C GLU A 71 6.60 -8.16 -6.96
N PHE A 72 6.40 -7.09 -6.21
CA PHE A 72 5.79 -5.87 -6.71
C PHE A 72 6.53 -4.65 -6.17
N ILE A 73 6.78 -3.67 -7.04
CA ILE A 73 7.26 -2.34 -6.67
C ILE A 73 6.37 -1.33 -7.39
N GLY A 74 5.78 -0.40 -6.64
CA GLY A 74 4.88 0.60 -7.20
C GLY A 74 3.98 1.22 -6.14
N SER A 75 2.96 1.94 -6.57
CA SER A 75 2.00 2.55 -5.66
C SER A 75 1.01 1.53 -5.06
N PRO A 76 0.31 1.86 -3.95
CA PRO A 76 -0.76 1.01 -3.43
C PRO A 76 -1.91 0.77 -4.41
N GLY A 77 -2.23 1.74 -5.28
CA GLY A 77 -3.28 1.55 -6.29
C GLY A 77 -2.85 0.63 -7.43
N GLU A 78 -1.59 0.70 -7.86
CA GLU A 78 -0.99 -0.27 -8.78
C GLU A 78 -0.98 -1.68 -8.18
N LEU A 79 -0.62 -1.81 -6.91
CA LEU A 79 -0.68 -3.09 -6.19
C LEU A 79 -2.11 -3.64 -6.16
N ALA A 80 -3.11 -2.79 -5.89
CA ALA A 80 -4.51 -3.19 -5.90
C ALA A 80 -4.92 -3.73 -7.28
N ALA A 81 -4.48 -3.09 -8.36
CA ALA A 81 -4.73 -3.56 -9.71
C ALA A 81 -4.07 -4.91 -10.01
N ASP A 82 -2.80 -5.07 -9.65
CA ASP A 82 -2.04 -6.29 -9.90
C ASP A 82 -2.62 -7.48 -9.10
N LEU A 83 -2.84 -7.30 -7.80
CA LEU A 83 -3.45 -8.34 -6.96
C LEU A 83 -4.90 -8.67 -7.37
N THR A 84 -5.66 -7.70 -7.90
CA THR A 84 -7.01 -7.97 -8.42
C THR A 84 -6.99 -8.78 -9.72
N ALA A 85 -5.94 -8.65 -10.52
CA ALA A 85 -5.75 -9.45 -11.74
C ALA A 85 -5.40 -10.91 -11.43
N LEU A 86 -4.91 -11.21 -10.22
CA LEU A 86 -4.60 -12.55 -9.73
C LEU A 86 -5.83 -13.21 -9.07
N PRO A 87 -6.37 -14.33 -9.60
CA PRO A 87 -7.57 -14.96 -9.06
C PRO A 87 -7.49 -15.33 -7.57
N ALA A 88 -6.30 -15.72 -7.10
CA ALA A 88 -6.08 -16.11 -5.70
C ALA A 88 -6.23 -14.93 -4.72
N TYR A 89 -5.94 -13.70 -5.14
CA TYR A 89 -5.88 -12.51 -4.28
C TYR A 89 -7.06 -11.56 -4.49
N LYS A 90 -7.72 -11.61 -5.65
CA LYS A 90 -8.85 -10.75 -6.04
C LYS A 90 -9.89 -10.54 -4.95
N ASN A 91 -10.38 -11.62 -4.33
CA ASN A 91 -11.41 -11.52 -3.29
C ASN A 91 -10.90 -10.92 -1.98
N GLY A 92 -9.58 -10.97 -1.73
CA GLY A 92 -8.94 -10.26 -0.62
C GLY A 92 -9.01 -8.77 -0.88
N VAL A 93 -8.45 -8.34 -2.01
CA VAL A 93 -8.38 -6.93 -2.43
C VAL A 93 -9.74 -6.25 -2.47
N LEU A 94 -10.72 -6.84 -3.15
CA LEU A 94 -12.05 -6.24 -3.32
C LEU A 94 -12.85 -6.10 -2.02
N ARG A 95 -12.43 -6.80 -0.94
CA ARG A 95 -13.04 -6.72 0.38
C ARG A 95 -12.15 -6.01 1.40
N THR A 96 -10.98 -5.53 0.97
CA THR A 96 -10.08 -4.74 1.79
C THR A 96 -10.70 -3.37 2.05
N VAL A 97 -10.44 -2.85 3.24
CA VAL A 97 -10.59 -1.43 3.53
C VAL A 97 -9.17 -0.89 3.69
N ILE A 98 -8.83 0.14 2.92
CA ILE A 98 -7.55 0.82 3.05
C ILE A 98 -7.71 2.04 3.98
N PRO A 99 -6.62 2.55 4.57
CA PRO A 99 -6.66 3.78 5.35
C PRO A 99 -7.30 4.93 4.58
N ALA A 100 -8.01 5.79 5.32
CA ALA A 100 -8.63 6.97 4.75
C ALA A 100 -7.57 8.00 4.33
N PRO A 101 -7.84 8.80 3.29
CA PRO A 101 -7.00 9.93 2.90
C PRO A 101 -6.72 10.88 4.08
N ARG A 102 -5.55 11.52 4.10
CA ARG A 102 -5.15 12.44 5.18
C ARG A 102 -6.08 13.64 5.36
N ASN A 103 -6.61 14.18 4.28
CA ASN A 103 -7.59 15.26 4.35
C ASN A 103 -8.87 14.81 5.09
N VAL A 104 -9.28 13.56 4.90
CA VAL A 104 -10.42 12.98 5.63
C VAL A 104 -10.08 12.78 7.10
N THR A 105 -8.94 12.18 7.43
CA THR A 105 -8.56 11.96 8.83
C THR A 105 -8.38 13.28 9.58
N ALA A 106 -7.83 14.31 8.92
CA ALA A 106 -7.71 15.65 9.48
C ALA A 106 -9.08 16.33 9.69
N ALA A 107 -9.97 16.28 8.71
CA ALA A 107 -11.33 16.85 8.83
C ALA A 107 -12.12 16.18 9.96
N VAL A 108 -12.08 14.85 10.03
CA VAL A 108 -12.73 14.09 11.11
C VAL A 108 -12.12 14.43 12.47
N ALA A 109 -10.79 14.52 12.58
CA ALA A 109 -10.14 14.91 13.83
C ALA A 109 -10.58 16.30 14.31
N ALA A 110 -10.68 17.29 13.41
CA ALA A 110 -11.14 18.63 13.73
C ALA A 110 -12.61 18.66 14.21
N VAL A 111 -13.47 17.84 13.57
CA VAL A 111 -14.87 17.67 14.01
C VAL A 111 -14.93 17.03 15.39
N VAL A 112 -14.21 15.94 15.63
CA VAL A 112 -14.23 15.24 16.92
C VAL A 112 -13.67 16.11 18.04
N GLU A 113 -12.66 16.94 17.76
CA GLU A 113 -12.12 17.89 18.72
C GLU A 113 -13.13 18.99 19.09
N SER A 114 -13.87 19.51 18.11
CA SER A 114 -14.85 20.59 18.31
C SER A 114 -16.22 20.12 18.76
N SER A 115 -16.60 18.88 18.45
CA SER A 115 -17.87 18.23 18.76
C SER A 115 -17.60 16.75 19.07
N PRO A 116 -17.19 16.43 20.31
CA PRO A 116 -16.93 15.05 20.71
C PRO A 116 -18.18 14.16 20.58
N PRO A 117 -18.04 12.91 20.12
CA PRO A 117 -19.17 11.99 20.03
C PRO A 117 -19.72 11.61 21.40
N LEU A 118 -20.96 11.15 21.41
CA LEU A 118 -21.61 10.67 22.63
C LEU A 118 -20.85 9.45 23.20
N PRO A 119 -20.69 9.37 24.53
CA PRO A 119 -20.11 8.18 25.15
C PRO A 119 -21.06 6.99 25.02
N ASP A 120 -20.52 5.77 24.94
CA ASP A 120 -21.31 4.53 24.80
C ASP A 120 -22.44 4.41 25.85
N SER A 121 -22.22 4.89 27.07
CA SER A 121 -23.22 4.87 28.15
C SER A 121 -24.45 5.76 27.91
N ALA A 122 -24.36 6.74 27.01
CA ALA A 122 -25.50 7.57 26.59
C ALA A 122 -26.25 6.95 25.40
N VAL A 123 -25.62 6.00 24.71
CA VAL A 123 -26.16 5.32 23.53
C VAL A 123 -26.82 3.99 23.91
N GLU A 124 -26.27 3.28 24.91
CA GLU A 124 -26.79 2.01 25.40
C GLU A 124 -27.25 2.15 26.86
N GLY A 125 -28.56 2.33 27.10
CA GLY A 125 -29.11 2.46 28.45
C GLY A 125 -30.63 2.69 28.51
N PRO A 126 -31.24 2.65 29.73
CA PRO A 126 -32.67 2.92 29.91
C PRO A 126 -33.05 4.37 29.55
N ASP A 127 -32.08 5.29 29.60
CA ASP A 127 -32.21 6.69 29.21
C ASP A 127 -31.58 6.98 27.82
N ALA A 128 -31.43 5.95 26.98
CA ALA A 128 -30.81 6.10 25.66
C ALA A 128 -31.55 7.14 24.82
N VAL A 129 -30.80 8.12 24.33
CA VAL A 129 -31.31 9.16 23.43
C VAL A 129 -31.32 8.60 22.01
N ALA A 130 -32.23 9.05 21.15
CA ALA A 130 -32.15 8.74 19.73
C ALA A 130 -30.83 9.29 19.18
N VAL A 131 -30.06 8.45 18.48
CA VAL A 131 -28.77 8.83 17.90
C VAL A 131 -28.71 8.49 16.41
N LEU A 132 -27.86 9.23 15.71
CA LEU A 132 -27.42 8.92 14.36
C LEU A 132 -25.90 8.78 14.36
N ASP A 133 -25.40 7.72 13.74
CA ASP A 133 -23.97 7.58 13.49
C ASP A 133 -23.59 8.45 12.30
N VAL A 134 -22.45 9.13 12.39
CA VAL A 134 -21.86 9.83 11.25
C VAL A 134 -20.61 9.05 10.80
N GLU A 135 -20.53 8.77 9.50
CA GLU A 135 -19.36 8.14 8.89
C GLU A 135 -19.00 8.82 7.58
N VAL A 136 -17.71 8.85 7.25
CA VAL A 136 -17.19 9.31 5.96
C VAL A 136 -16.80 8.09 5.12
N TYR A 137 -17.27 8.06 3.88
CA TYR A 137 -16.97 7.02 2.91
C TYR A 137 -16.24 7.61 1.71
N SER A 138 -14.96 7.30 1.58
CA SER A 138 -14.12 7.79 0.48
C SER A 138 -14.12 6.78 -0.66
N THR A 139 -14.64 7.20 -1.80
CA THR A 139 -14.72 6.39 -3.01
C THR A 139 -13.49 6.57 -3.88
N ARG A 140 -13.06 5.49 -4.54
CA ARG A 140 -11.92 5.47 -5.45
C ARG A 140 -12.29 4.71 -6.72
N PRO A 141 -11.66 5.03 -7.86
CA PRO A 141 -11.86 4.28 -9.09
C PRO A 141 -11.34 2.84 -8.89
N GLY A 142 -12.16 1.87 -9.26
CA GLY A 142 -11.81 0.45 -9.11
C GLY A 142 -10.61 0.09 -9.98
N PRO A 143 -9.66 -0.73 -9.51
CA PRO A 143 -9.82 -1.71 -8.43
C PRO A 143 -9.32 -1.25 -7.06
N ILE A 144 -9.00 0.04 -6.88
CA ILE A 144 -8.51 0.57 -5.61
C ILE A 144 -9.64 0.49 -4.57
N PRO A 145 -9.44 -0.13 -3.39
CA PRO A 145 -10.50 -0.23 -2.40
C PRO A 145 -10.89 1.12 -1.82
N ASN A 146 -12.16 1.25 -1.44
CA ASN A 146 -12.67 2.41 -0.73
C ASN A 146 -12.23 2.40 0.74
N SER A 147 -12.36 3.54 1.40
CA SER A 147 -12.12 3.68 2.85
C SER A 147 -13.37 4.13 3.58
N ARG A 148 -13.50 3.72 4.84
CA ARG A 148 -14.57 4.15 5.75
C ARG A 148 -13.94 4.68 7.03
N THR A 149 -14.36 5.87 7.43
CA THR A 149 -13.93 6.51 8.68
C THR A 149 -15.17 6.77 9.53
N GLU A 150 -15.21 6.18 10.72
CA GLU A 150 -16.26 6.45 11.69
C GLU A 150 -15.94 7.78 12.40
N VAL A 151 -16.94 8.66 12.50
CA VAL A 151 -16.82 9.95 13.20
C VAL A 151 -17.37 9.80 14.61
N GLY A 152 -18.53 9.17 14.74
CA GLY A 152 -19.13 8.77 16.02
C GLY A 152 -20.65 8.93 16.05
N ALA A 153 -21.24 8.68 17.22
CA ALA A 153 -22.67 8.79 17.45
C ALA A 153 -23.04 10.17 18.00
N TYR A 154 -24.08 10.78 17.43
CA TYR A 154 -24.54 12.12 17.78
C TYR A 154 -26.07 12.16 17.90
N VAL A 155 -26.60 13.16 18.61
CA VAL A 155 -28.04 13.47 18.54
C VAL A 155 -28.41 13.94 17.12
N PRO A 156 -29.65 13.73 16.64
CA PRO A 156 -29.98 13.91 15.21
C PRO A 156 -29.63 15.28 14.64
N ASP A 157 -29.87 16.37 15.38
CA ASP A 157 -29.57 17.73 14.92
C ASP A 157 -28.05 17.95 14.75
N ASP A 158 -27.25 17.47 15.70
CA ASP A 158 -25.79 17.55 15.62
C ASP A 158 -25.23 16.64 14.53
N ALA A 159 -25.80 15.45 14.37
CA ALA A 159 -25.39 14.51 13.32
C ALA A 159 -25.56 15.14 11.92
N HIS A 160 -26.70 15.79 11.65
CA HIS A 160 -26.93 16.47 10.38
C HIS A 160 -25.97 17.64 10.19
N ARG A 161 -25.80 18.49 11.20
CA ARG A 161 -24.86 19.62 11.15
C ARG A 161 -23.42 19.15 10.87
N ILE A 162 -22.98 18.09 11.53
CA ILE A 162 -21.64 17.52 11.35
C ILE A 162 -21.49 16.90 9.96
N ALA A 163 -22.50 16.15 9.49
CA ALA A 163 -22.49 15.58 8.15
C ALA A 163 -22.45 16.67 7.06
N GLU A 164 -23.21 17.76 7.23
CA GLU A 164 -23.19 18.94 6.35
C GLU A 164 -21.82 19.62 6.33
N GLN A 165 -21.21 19.81 7.50
CA GLN A 165 -19.86 20.36 7.61
C GLN A 165 -18.84 19.48 6.87
N LEU A 166 -18.83 18.18 7.14
CA LEU A 166 -17.91 17.24 6.50
C LEU A 166 -18.14 17.13 4.99
N ALA A 167 -19.40 17.17 4.53
CA ALA A 167 -19.73 17.19 3.11
C ALA A 167 -19.22 18.46 2.43
N ALA A 168 -19.35 19.62 3.07
CA ALA A 168 -18.81 20.87 2.55
C ALA A 168 -17.28 20.88 2.50
N ASP A 169 -16.62 20.43 3.56
CA ASP A 169 -15.16 20.42 3.69
C ASP A 169 -14.48 19.44 2.71
N LEU A 170 -15.14 18.30 2.43
CA LEU A 170 -14.61 17.24 1.57
C LEU A 170 -15.15 17.28 0.14
N GLY A 171 -16.09 18.18 -0.17
CA GLY A 171 -16.76 18.21 -1.47
C GLY A 171 -17.62 16.97 -1.74
N GLY A 172 -18.27 16.44 -0.70
CA GLY A 172 -19.08 15.23 -0.74
C GLY A 172 -20.59 15.46 -0.73
N THR A 173 -21.34 14.35 -0.73
CA THR A 173 -22.79 14.30 -0.56
C THR A 173 -23.16 13.47 0.67
N ILE A 174 -24.33 13.70 1.24
CA ILE A 174 -24.82 12.97 2.41
C ILE A 174 -25.88 11.98 1.95
N GLU A 175 -25.74 10.72 2.36
CA GLU A 175 -26.74 9.68 2.15
C GLU A 175 -27.13 9.01 3.48
N PRO A 176 -28.43 8.92 3.79
CA PRO A 176 -28.89 8.14 4.92
C PRO A 176 -28.77 6.64 4.62
N MET A 177 -28.30 5.88 5.60
CA MET A 177 -27.96 4.46 5.49
C MET A 177 -28.53 3.67 6.66
N ARG A 178 -28.62 2.34 6.48
CA ARG A 178 -29.06 1.37 7.50
C ARG A 178 -30.41 1.74 8.14
N ASN A 179 -31.44 2.01 7.32
CA ASN A 179 -32.76 2.46 7.77
C ASN A 179 -32.68 3.80 8.53
N ASP A 180 -31.98 4.78 7.94
CA ASP A 180 -31.84 6.15 8.45
C ASP A 180 -31.16 6.28 9.82
N THR A 181 -30.38 5.28 10.26
CA THR A 181 -29.62 5.34 11.53
C THR A 181 -28.19 5.84 11.34
N VAL A 182 -27.72 5.94 10.10
CA VAL A 182 -26.37 6.39 9.76
C VAL A 182 -26.44 7.48 8.71
N LEU A 183 -25.80 8.61 8.96
CA LEU A 183 -25.53 9.64 7.96
C LEU A 183 -24.14 9.39 7.37
N ARG A 184 -24.10 8.94 6.12
CA ARG A 184 -22.85 8.69 5.40
C ARG A 184 -22.51 9.87 4.51
N VAL A 185 -21.35 10.48 4.74
CA VAL A 185 -20.76 11.47 3.84
C VAL A 185 -19.94 10.74 2.78
N ILE A 186 -20.40 10.74 1.53
CA ILE A 186 -19.72 10.12 0.39
C ILE A 186 -18.96 11.19 -0.38
N HIS A 187 -17.67 10.96 -0.63
CA HIS A 187 -16.87 11.84 -1.47
C HIS A 187 -15.93 11.02 -2.35
N GLU A 188 -15.43 11.64 -3.43
CA GLU A 188 -14.34 11.07 -4.23
C GLU A 188 -13.01 11.37 -3.54
N ALA A 189 -12.19 10.34 -3.33
CA ALA A 189 -10.86 10.53 -2.77
C ALA A 189 -9.88 10.97 -3.87
N ASP A 190 -8.94 11.83 -3.50
CA ASP A 190 -7.83 12.15 -4.37
C ASP A 190 -6.99 10.90 -4.65
N VAL A 191 -6.78 10.64 -5.94
CA VAL A 191 -6.00 9.51 -6.46
C VAL A 191 -4.86 10.07 -7.30
N SER A 192 -3.66 9.53 -7.12
CA SER A 192 -2.47 9.98 -7.84
C SER A 192 -2.60 9.72 -9.35
N ASP A 193 -1.89 10.48 -10.18
CA ASP A 193 -1.88 10.24 -11.64
C ASP A 193 -1.38 8.83 -11.97
N THR A 194 -0.39 8.33 -11.23
CA THR A 194 0.13 6.97 -11.34
C THR A 194 -0.98 5.93 -11.10
N ASP A 195 -1.75 6.09 -10.02
CA ASP A 195 -2.87 5.22 -9.69
C ASP A 195 -4.00 5.29 -10.72
N ARG A 196 -4.30 6.48 -11.26
CA ARG A 196 -5.29 6.64 -12.35
C ARG A 196 -4.86 5.89 -13.61
N ILE A 197 -3.60 6.04 -14.02
CA ILE A 197 -3.03 5.31 -15.17
C ILE A 197 -3.10 3.81 -14.93
N ALA A 198 -2.83 3.34 -13.71
CA ALA A 198 -2.91 1.93 -13.35
C ALA A 198 -4.35 1.38 -13.43
N VAL A 199 -5.33 2.16 -12.98
CA VAL A 199 -6.75 1.83 -13.07
C VAL A 199 -7.23 1.77 -14.52
N ASP A 200 -6.88 2.76 -15.34
CA ASP A 200 -7.24 2.78 -16.77
C ASP A 200 -6.66 1.56 -17.49
N ARG A 201 -5.40 1.26 -17.19
CA ARG A 201 -4.71 0.08 -17.70
C ARG A 201 -5.40 -1.22 -17.29
N PHE A 202 -5.71 -1.38 -15.99
CA PHE A 202 -6.44 -2.54 -15.47
C PHE A 202 -7.80 -2.72 -16.17
N THR A 203 -8.51 -1.62 -16.37
CA THR A 203 -9.80 -1.59 -17.06
C THR A 203 -9.66 -2.03 -18.51
N GLN A 204 -8.63 -1.55 -19.21
CA GLN A 204 -8.33 -1.95 -20.59
C GLN A 204 -7.97 -3.44 -20.70
N VAL A 205 -7.15 -3.98 -19.79
CA VAL A 205 -6.86 -5.43 -19.69
C VAL A 205 -8.14 -6.23 -19.56
N ARG A 206 -9.03 -5.79 -18.67
CA ARG A 206 -10.31 -6.48 -18.42
C ARG A 206 -11.19 -6.48 -19.66
N TYR A 207 -11.28 -5.36 -20.37
CA TYR A 207 -12.03 -5.28 -21.62
C TYR A 207 -11.44 -6.17 -22.72
N LEU A 208 -10.11 -6.16 -22.93
CA LEU A 208 -9.45 -7.03 -23.91
C LEU A 208 -9.70 -8.51 -23.61
N ARG A 209 -9.57 -8.93 -22.35
CA ARG A 209 -9.86 -10.33 -21.94
C ARG A 209 -11.33 -10.70 -22.17
N ALA A 210 -12.26 -9.79 -21.85
CA ALA A 210 -13.68 -10.02 -22.10
C ALA A 210 -13.97 -10.15 -23.60
N ASN A 211 -13.38 -9.29 -24.43
CA ASN A 211 -13.52 -9.34 -25.89
C ASN A 211 -12.96 -10.65 -26.46
N ILE A 212 -11.76 -11.07 -26.06
CA ILE A 212 -11.17 -12.34 -26.50
C ILE A 212 -12.09 -13.51 -26.11
N SER A 213 -12.72 -13.48 -24.94
CA SER A 213 -13.54 -14.59 -24.45
C SER A 213 -14.85 -14.83 -25.21
N VAL A 214 -15.33 -13.86 -25.99
CA VAL A 214 -16.57 -13.98 -26.76
C VAL A 214 -16.36 -14.34 -28.24
N LEU A 215 -15.10 -14.33 -28.70
CA LEU A 215 -14.73 -14.66 -30.08
C LEU A 215 -14.72 -16.17 -30.31
N ASP A 216 -15.01 -16.59 -31.55
CA ASP A 216 -14.91 -17.99 -31.93
C ASP A 216 -13.43 -18.36 -32.16
N PRO A 217 -12.90 -19.39 -31.47
CA PRO A 217 -11.48 -19.71 -31.53
C PRO A 217 -10.99 -20.18 -32.90
N VAL A 218 -11.89 -20.59 -33.81
CA VAL A 218 -11.55 -21.06 -35.16
C VAL A 218 -11.82 -19.98 -36.21
N ALA A 219 -12.99 -19.34 -36.17
CA ALA A 219 -13.37 -18.33 -37.14
C ALA A 219 -12.61 -17.01 -36.94
N ASP A 220 -12.29 -16.66 -35.69
CA ASP A 220 -11.70 -15.38 -35.32
C ASP A 220 -10.22 -15.51 -34.90
N ALA A 221 -9.54 -16.59 -35.28
CA ALA A 221 -8.19 -16.93 -34.81
C ALA A 221 -7.16 -15.80 -35.02
N GLU A 222 -7.17 -15.13 -36.18
CA GLU A 222 -6.27 -14.00 -36.46
C GLU A 222 -6.58 -12.79 -35.56
N HIS A 223 -7.86 -12.53 -35.32
CA HIS A 223 -8.31 -11.42 -34.48
C HIS A 223 -7.97 -11.66 -33.00
N ILE A 224 -8.17 -12.89 -32.51
CA ILE A 224 -7.74 -13.30 -31.17
C ILE A 224 -6.23 -13.12 -31.01
N THR A 225 -5.44 -13.51 -32.03
CA THR A 225 -3.97 -13.36 -31.99
C THR A 225 -3.56 -11.90 -31.87
N ALA A 226 -4.19 -10.99 -32.62
CA ALA A 226 -3.93 -9.56 -32.53
C ALA A 226 -4.28 -8.99 -31.15
N LEU A 227 -5.47 -9.30 -30.62
CA LEU A 227 -5.88 -8.83 -29.29
C LEU A 227 -5.04 -9.43 -28.15
N ALA A 228 -4.55 -10.66 -28.32
CA ALA A 228 -3.64 -11.28 -27.36
C ALA A 228 -2.28 -10.57 -27.34
N ALA A 229 -1.77 -10.13 -28.49
CA ALA A 229 -0.54 -9.33 -28.56
C ALA A 229 -0.71 -7.96 -27.89
N ASP A 230 -1.83 -7.27 -28.12
CA ASP A 230 -2.16 -6.02 -27.42
C ASP A 230 -2.26 -6.21 -25.90
N LEU A 231 -2.87 -7.33 -25.48
CA LEU A 231 -2.97 -7.70 -24.07
C LEU A 231 -1.58 -7.93 -23.46
N GLU A 232 -0.70 -8.65 -24.15
CA GLU A 232 0.66 -8.92 -23.70
C GLU A 232 1.49 -7.65 -23.55
N ASP A 233 1.46 -6.76 -24.54
CA ASP A 233 2.16 -5.46 -24.48
C ASP A 233 1.67 -4.60 -23.31
N LEU A 234 0.37 -4.58 -23.09
CA LEU A 234 -0.25 -3.83 -22.01
C LEU A 234 0.10 -4.43 -20.63
N GLN A 235 0.15 -5.76 -20.51
CA GLN A 235 0.63 -6.43 -19.31
C GLN A 235 2.12 -6.24 -19.07
N ALA A 236 2.95 -6.22 -20.11
CA ALA A 236 4.38 -5.95 -19.99
C ALA A 236 4.64 -4.55 -19.41
N ARG A 237 3.83 -3.56 -19.78
CA ARG A 237 3.85 -2.20 -19.20
C ARG A 237 3.43 -2.12 -17.73
N SER A 238 2.88 -3.20 -17.17
CA SER A 238 2.44 -3.26 -15.76
C SER A 238 3.53 -3.81 -14.82
N ARG A 239 4.56 -4.47 -15.36
CA ARG A 239 5.69 -4.91 -14.56
C ARG A 239 6.75 -3.81 -14.56
N PRO A 240 7.22 -3.33 -13.40
CA PRO A 240 8.49 -2.63 -13.34
C PRO A 240 9.53 -3.49 -14.06
N ALA A 241 10.38 -2.88 -14.89
CA ALA A 241 11.35 -3.62 -15.69
C ALA A 241 12.12 -4.59 -14.80
N ALA A 242 11.87 -5.90 -14.97
CA ALA A 242 12.65 -6.92 -14.31
C ALA A 242 14.10 -6.67 -14.71
N ARG A 243 14.93 -6.33 -13.72
CA ARG A 243 16.37 -6.17 -13.93
C ARG A 243 16.88 -7.49 -14.52
N PRO A 244 17.66 -7.48 -15.61
CA PRO A 244 18.22 -8.71 -16.13
C PRO A 244 19.09 -9.36 -15.05
N ASP A 245 18.74 -10.59 -14.69
CA ASP A 245 19.52 -11.44 -13.80
C ASP A 245 20.92 -11.62 -14.40
N ASN A 246 21.91 -10.98 -13.79
CA ASN A 246 23.33 -11.19 -14.10
C ASN A 246 23.85 -12.52 -13.51
N THR A 247 23.08 -13.60 -13.61
CA THR A 247 23.51 -14.95 -13.16
C THR A 247 24.35 -15.67 -14.21
N ALA A 248 24.49 -15.14 -15.44
CA ALA A 248 25.27 -15.76 -16.50
C ALA A 248 26.77 -15.38 -16.53
N ALA A 249 27.25 -14.41 -15.73
CA ALA A 249 28.62 -13.90 -15.85
C ALA A 249 29.64 -14.50 -14.85
N VAL A 250 29.21 -15.32 -13.88
CA VAL A 250 30.11 -15.83 -12.82
C VAL A 250 30.73 -17.20 -13.16
N SER A 251 30.27 -17.88 -14.22
CA SER A 251 30.81 -19.19 -14.61
C SER A 251 31.95 -19.15 -15.63
N ALA A 252 32.34 -17.98 -16.14
CA ALA A 252 33.38 -17.86 -17.18
C ALA A 252 34.75 -17.34 -16.67
N SER A 253 34.88 -16.96 -15.40
CA SER A 253 36.09 -16.28 -14.90
C SER A 253 37.03 -17.14 -14.03
N VAL A 254 36.78 -18.44 -13.90
CA VAL A 254 37.67 -19.38 -13.19
C VAL A 254 38.14 -20.50 -14.10
N SER A 255 38.78 -20.14 -15.22
CA SER A 255 39.64 -21.04 -16.01
C SER A 255 40.55 -20.24 -16.95
N ALA A 256 41.47 -19.46 -16.40
CA ALA A 256 42.72 -19.06 -17.09
C ALA A 256 43.61 -18.25 -16.13
N ALA A 257 44.31 -18.94 -15.22
CA ALA A 257 45.48 -18.35 -14.58
C ALA A 257 46.55 -19.43 -14.43
N SER A 258 47.46 -19.52 -15.40
CA SER A 258 48.74 -20.21 -15.26
C SER A 258 49.75 -19.70 -16.30
N VAL A 259 50.80 -19.04 -15.76
CA VAL A 259 52.21 -18.90 -16.22
C VAL A 259 52.46 -18.05 -17.50
N SER A 260 53.37 -17.06 -17.57
CA SER A 260 54.73 -16.97 -17.00
C SER A 260 55.33 -15.54 -16.95
N ASN A 261 56.27 -15.38 -16.01
CA ASN A 261 57.27 -14.33 -15.69
C ASN A 261 57.95 -13.54 -16.85
N ALA A 262 58.36 -12.27 -16.61
CA ALA A 262 59.69 -11.88 -16.09
C ALA A 262 60.16 -10.42 -16.44
N VAL A 263 60.70 -9.73 -15.40
CA VAL A 263 61.84 -8.76 -15.28
C VAL A 263 61.84 -7.29 -15.78
N ASP A 264 61.94 -6.39 -14.77
CA ASP A 264 62.84 -5.24 -14.48
C ASP A 264 63.34 -4.23 -15.54
N ALA A 265 63.16 -2.91 -15.25
CA ALA A 265 64.23 -1.97 -14.84
C ALA A 265 63.86 -0.45 -14.93
N GLU A 266 63.75 0.20 -13.76
CA GLU A 266 64.32 1.48 -13.31
C GLU A 266 64.59 2.69 -14.27
N ARG A 267 63.98 3.87 -13.99
CA ARG A 267 64.61 5.20 -14.15
C ARG A 267 63.91 6.32 -13.36
N ALA A 268 64.71 7.28 -12.86
CA ALA A 268 64.41 8.21 -11.78
C ALA A 268 63.93 9.64 -12.17
N SER A 269 63.43 10.35 -11.14
CA SER A 269 63.64 11.79 -10.82
C SER A 269 62.87 12.89 -11.56
N THR A 270 62.00 13.62 -10.85
CA THR A 270 62.19 15.05 -10.43
C THR A 270 60.92 15.67 -9.82
N ARG A 271 61.07 16.46 -8.73
CA ARG A 271 60.08 17.35 -8.09
C ARG A 271 60.73 18.75 -7.97
N PRO A 272 59.98 19.87 -7.97
CA PRO A 272 59.87 20.72 -6.74
C PRO A 272 58.55 21.53 -6.61
N ARG A 273 57.93 21.61 -5.41
CA ARG A 273 57.85 22.72 -4.39
C ARG A 273 57.06 24.00 -4.74
N GLY A 274 56.11 24.34 -3.84
CA GLY A 274 55.56 25.69 -3.60
C GLY A 274 54.52 25.71 -2.45
N LEU A 275 54.88 26.24 -1.28
CA LEU A 275 54.05 26.46 -0.07
C LEU A 275 53.14 27.71 -0.23
N VAL A 276 52.04 27.81 0.54
CA VAL A 276 51.75 28.86 1.56
C VAL A 276 50.47 28.49 2.37
N THR A 277 50.53 28.69 3.69
CA THR A 277 49.43 28.66 4.69
C THR A 277 49.63 29.84 5.67
N PRO A 278 48.71 30.08 6.64
CA PRO A 278 47.58 31.03 6.77
C PRO A 278 48.00 32.31 7.57
N PRO A 279 47.21 33.14 8.33
CA PRO A 279 46.42 32.79 9.56
C PRO A 279 45.26 33.83 9.90
N PRO A 280 44.82 34.10 11.17
CA PRO A 280 44.13 33.26 12.17
C PRO A 280 42.92 33.91 12.95
N GLY A 281 42.19 33.08 13.70
CA GLY A 281 41.75 33.33 15.10
C GLY A 281 40.33 33.89 15.32
N ARG A 282 39.54 33.55 16.37
CA ARG A 282 39.64 32.76 17.62
C ARG A 282 38.19 32.47 18.09
N SER A 283 37.82 31.23 18.45
CA SER A 283 37.71 30.61 19.80
C SER A 283 36.56 31.06 20.74
N SER A 284 35.64 30.13 21.01
CA SER A 284 35.23 29.54 22.32
C SER A 284 33.77 29.06 22.22
N GLY A 285 33.27 27.95 22.77
CA GLY A 285 33.75 26.87 23.64
C GLY A 285 32.53 26.07 24.13
N ALA A 286 32.75 24.80 24.56
CA ALA A 286 31.82 23.87 25.25
C ALA A 286 30.70 23.22 24.40
N ALA A 287 30.26 21.97 24.60
CA ALA A 287 30.71 20.81 25.36
C ALA A 287 29.92 19.56 24.87
N ARG A 288 30.58 18.41 24.95
CA ARG A 288 30.10 17.01 25.09
C ARG A 288 28.64 16.61 24.74
N VAL A 289 28.59 15.61 23.85
CA VAL A 289 27.93 14.28 23.98
C VAL A 289 26.50 14.25 24.54
N SER A 290 25.54 13.88 23.68
CA SER A 290 24.58 12.79 23.91
C SER A 290 23.80 12.50 22.61
N SER A 291 23.78 11.23 22.21
CA SER A 291 22.97 10.68 21.11
C SER A 291 21.47 10.87 21.41
N PRO A 292 20.62 11.20 20.43
CA PRO A 292 19.18 11.06 20.61
C PRO A 292 18.76 9.62 20.32
N THR A 293 18.25 8.98 21.35
CA THR A 293 17.46 7.76 21.31
C THR A 293 16.28 7.96 20.36
N LEU A 294 16.20 7.18 19.28
CA LEU A 294 15.01 7.05 18.45
C LEU A 294 13.87 6.54 19.33
N ARG A 295 12.83 7.36 19.48
CA ARG A 295 11.58 7.00 20.14
C ARG A 295 10.88 5.93 19.31
N THR A 296 10.75 4.74 19.87
CA THR A 296 9.79 3.73 19.42
C THR A 296 8.37 4.27 19.65
N PRO A 297 7.48 4.28 18.64
CA PRO A 297 6.07 4.53 18.86
C PRO A 297 5.42 3.34 19.61
N PRO A 298 4.40 3.57 20.45
CA PRO A 298 3.71 2.48 21.15
C PRO A 298 2.94 1.58 20.18
N PRO A 299 2.75 0.29 20.52
CA PRO A 299 2.00 -0.64 19.68
C PRO A 299 0.53 -0.21 19.56
N ALA A 300 -0.02 -0.32 18.35
CA ALA A 300 -1.43 -0.12 18.07
C ALA A 300 -2.28 -1.03 18.98
N ALA A 301 -3.24 -0.42 19.68
CA ALA A 301 -4.19 -1.16 20.50
C ALA A 301 -5.02 -2.10 19.61
N HIS A 302 -4.98 -3.38 19.93
CA HIS A 302 -5.89 -4.38 19.37
C HIS A 302 -7.31 -4.10 19.88
N THR A 303 -8.17 -3.53 19.04
CA THR A 303 -9.61 -3.58 19.29
C THR A 303 -10.10 -4.99 18.96
N ALA A 304 -10.36 -5.76 20.01
CA ALA A 304 -11.00 -7.06 19.92
C ALA A 304 -12.44 -6.88 19.44
N ALA A 305 -12.76 -7.41 18.27
CA ALA A 305 -14.14 -7.55 17.80
C ALA A 305 -14.84 -8.64 18.63
N THR A 306 -15.66 -8.23 19.59
CA THR A 306 -16.62 -9.11 20.26
C THR A 306 -17.73 -9.47 19.28
N SER A 307 -17.74 -10.74 18.87
CA SER A 307 -18.79 -11.32 18.05
C SER A 307 -20.08 -11.44 18.86
N ARG A 308 -21.12 -10.65 18.54
CA ARG A 308 -22.49 -10.94 18.97
C ARG A 308 -23.07 -12.02 18.05
N ALA A 309 -23.43 -13.15 18.65
CA ALA A 309 -24.17 -14.22 18.01
C ALA A 309 -25.57 -13.72 17.59
N ALA A 310 -25.88 -13.82 16.30
CA ALA A 310 -27.25 -13.70 15.82
C ALA A 310 -27.88 -15.10 15.85
N ASP A 311 -28.84 -15.24 16.74
CA ASP A 311 -29.70 -16.41 16.87
C ASP A 311 -30.65 -16.45 15.66
N HIS A 312 -30.64 -17.55 14.91
CA HIS A 312 -31.54 -17.76 13.78
C HIS A 312 -32.87 -18.32 14.30
N GLY A 313 -33.87 -17.45 14.44
CA GLY A 313 -35.27 -17.84 14.61
C GLY A 313 -35.98 -17.89 13.26
N LEU A 314 -36.40 -19.08 12.86
CA LEU A 314 -37.26 -19.36 11.70
C LEU A 314 -38.67 -18.76 11.90
N GLY A 315 -39.21 -18.20 10.82
CA GLY A 315 -40.60 -17.77 10.66
C GLY A 315 -40.84 -17.23 9.26
#